data_AF-A0AAD7DXS5-F1
#
_entry.id   AF-A0AAD7DXS5-F1
#
_cell.length_a   1.000
_cell.length_b   1.000
_cell.length_c   1.000
_cell.angle_alpha   90.00
_cell.angle_beta   90.00
_cell.angle_gamma   90.00
#
_symmetry.space_group_name_H-M   'P 1'
#
loop_
_entity.id
_entity.type
_entity.pdbx_description
1 polymer ?
#
loop_
_entity_poly.entity_id
_entity_poly.type
_entity_poly.pdbx_seq_one_letter_code
_entity_poly.pdbx_strand_id
1 'polypeptide(L)'
;LRLTNDSGLLWEVSQRQDIHPIIEKPQLPLHFAQDFPSPDEIFDQINHGVTKFCPSLNCVSPSCQIHSNSDFGQYTPVFTPKAPLLTSPQFFDQRGEPCGEDCFRHVDSDEMEADIFLSDFTFLDGMLKLDPDVLPCDLAMICKLPCLQIFLYRRQAISDAEVIRPARHLKPEPGSQDFCKLLICYLTELNPFISPACVHPGPCSARMECECVKRKVFCERNCRCNVSCVCFLDSILFRLNYV
;
A
#
# COMPACT_ATOMS: atom_id res chain seq x y z
N LEU A 1 10.84 -0.44 22.37
CA LEU A 1 10.47 0.95 21.95
C LEU A 1 11.37 1.43 20.81
N ARG A 2 12.70 1.39 20.94
CA ARG A 2 13.64 1.39 19.80
C ARG A 2 14.15 -0.03 19.58
N LEU A 3 14.25 -0.50 18.34
CA LEU A 3 14.77 -1.84 18.02
C LEU A 3 16.19 -1.74 17.46
N THR A 4 16.40 -0.84 16.50
CA THR A 4 17.72 -0.48 15.96
C THR A 4 17.80 1.04 15.76
N ASN A 5 18.91 1.53 15.21
CA ASN A 5 19.03 2.95 14.90
C ASN A 5 18.07 3.40 13.79
N ASP A 6 17.65 2.46 12.96
CA ASP A 6 16.77 2.60 11.79
C ASP A 6 15.43 1.85 11.92
N SER A 7 15.10 1.32 13.11
CA SER A 7 13.83 0.60 13.30
C SER A 7 13.28 0.66 14.73
N GLY A 8 11.97 0.41 14.85
CA GLY A 8 11.21 0.42 16.09
C GLY A 8 10.37 1.69 16.26
N LEU A 9 9.40 1.63 17.17
CA LEU A 9 8.40 2.68 17.40
C LEU A 9 8.99 4.08 17.62
N LEU A 10 10.08 4.19 18.37
CA LEU A 10 10.75 5.49 18.59
C LEU A 10 11.35 6.07 17.30
N TRP A 11 11.92 5.22 16.44
CA TRP A 11 12.39 5.65 15.11
C TRP A 11 11.21 6.05 14.22
N GLU A 12 10.12 5.28 14.24
CA GLU A 12 8.91 5.61 13.46
C GLU A 12 8.28 6.94 13.88
N VAL A 13 8.32 7.24 15.18
CA VAL A 13 7.85 8.51 15.76
C VAL A 13 8.82 9.65 15.45
N SER A 14 10.14 9.42 15.49
CA SER A 14 11.14 10.46 15.18
C SER A 14 11.20 10.83 13.69
N GLN A 15 10.65 9.99 12.80
CA GLN A 15 10.44 10.36 11.40
C GLN A 15 9.32 11.38 11.21
N ARG A 16 8.51 11.63 12.24
CA ARG A 16 7.50 12.68 12.20
C ARG A 16 8.16 14.02 12.47
N GLN A 17 7.91 15.04 11.66
CA GLN A 17 8.37 16.40 12.01
C GLN A 17 7.74 16.78 13.34
N ASP A 18 8.49 17.49 14.18
CA ASP A 18 7.99 18.06 15.43
C ASP A 18 6.74 18.87 15.11
N ILE A 19 5.59 18.27 15.41
CA ILE A 19 4.30 18.93 15.27
C ILE A 19 4.30 19.96 16.39
N HIS A 20 4.56 21.23 16.05
CA HIS A 20 4.24 22.31 16.98
C HIS A 20 2.81 22.08 17.45
N PRO A 21 2.56 21.97 18.76
CA PRO A 21 1.24 21.60 19.26
C PRO A 21 0.26 22.65 18.75
N ILE A 22 -0.53 22.28 17.74
CA ILE A 22 -1.73 23.02 17.40
C ILE A 22 -2.65 22.75 18.60
N ILE A 23 -2.77 23.75 19.47
CA ILE A 23 -3.42 23.68 20.79
C ILE A 23 -4.92 23.33 20.66
N GLU A 24 -5.48 23.40 19.46
CA GLU A 24 -6.88 23.07 19.20
C GLU A 24 -7.00 21.71 18.52
N LYS A 25 -7.75 20.79 19.15
CA LYS A 25 -8.13 19.51 18.55
C LYS A 25 -8.84 19.81 17.22
N PRO A 26 -8.30 19.39 16.06
CA PRO A 26 -9.02 19.54 14.81
C PRO A 26 -10.34 18.77 14.94
N GLN A 27 -11.46 19.48 14.90
CA GLN A 27 -12.75 18.82 14.77
C GLN A 27 -12.78 18.22 13.36
N LEU A 28 -12.80 16.90 13.27
CA LEU A 28 -13.02 16.21 12.00
C LEU A 28 -14.39 16.67 11.47
N PRO A 29 -14.46 17.26 10.27
CA PRO A 29 -15.73 17.68 9.71
C PRO A 29 -16.67 16.48 9.62
N LEU A 30 -17.80 16.53 10.32
CA LEU A 30 -18.81 15.45 10.29
C LEU A 30 -19.36 15.20 8.87
N HIS A 31 -19.23 16.18 7.98
CA HIS A 31 -19.59 16.08 6.57
C HIS A 31 -18.73 15.09 5.77
N PHE A 32 -17.62 14.61 6.32
CA PHE A 32 -16.75 13.63 5.66
C PHE A 32 -17.52 12.36 5.25
N ALA A 33 -18.49 11.92 6.06
CA ALA A 33 -19.21 10.67 5.85
C ALA A 33 -20.37 10.75 4.83
N GLN A 34 -20.71 11.94 4.30
CA GLN A 34 -21.95 12.12 3.55
C GLN A 34 -21.87 11.74 2.06
N ASP A 35 -20.65 11.61 1.50
CA ASP A 35 -20.42 11.40 0.06
C ASP A 35 -19.77 10.05 -0.28
N PHE A 36 -19.76 9.08 0.65
CA PHE A 36 -19.15 7.78 0.36
C PHE A 36 -19.99 6.99 -0.65
N PRO A 37 -19.36 6.29 -1.62
CA PRO A 37 -20.05 5.37 -2.51
C PRO A 37 -20.71 4.23 -1.70
N SER A 38 -21.61 3.47 -2.37
CA SER A 38 -22.38 2.40 -1.73
C SER A 38 -21.52 1.50 -0.82
N PRO A 39 -22.02 1.05 0.35
CA PRO A 39 -21.34 0.08 1.22
C PRO A 39 -20.81 -1.17 0.52
N ASP A 40 -21.38 -1.51 -0.63
CA ASP A 40 -21.10 -2.77 -1.33
C ASP A 40 -19.75 -2.74 -2.07
N GLU A 41 -19.14 -1.57 -2.31
CA GLU A 41 -17.89 -1.42 -3.08
C GLU A 41 -16.74 -0.91 -2.20
N ILE A 42 -16.27 -1.75 -1.27
CA ILE A 42 -15.23 -1.37 -0.29
C ILE A 42 -13.94 -0.83 -0.93
N PHE A 43 -13.53 -1.35 -2.09
CA PHE A 43 -12.36 -0.85 -2.82
C PHE A 43 -12.54 0.62 -3.24
N ASP A 44 -13.72 0.95 -3.76
CA ASP A 44 -14.06 2.32 -4.20
C ASP A 44 -14.28 3.24 -3.01
N GLN A 45 -14.79 2.74 -1.89
CA GLN A 45 -14.84 3.50 -0.63
C GLN A 45 -13.45 3.86 -0.11
N ILE A 46 -12.52 2.91 -0.13
CA ILE A 46 -11.14 3.15 0.29
C ILE A 46 -10.48 4.17 -0.65
N ASN A 47 -10.69 4.04 -1.96
CA ASN A 47 -10.19 4.99 -2.95
C ASN A 47 -10.81 6.38 -2.79
N HIS A 48 -12.10 6.46 -2.48
CA HIS A 48 -12.76 7.73 -2.18
C HIS A 48 -12.13 8.36 -0.94
N GLY A 49 -12.03 7.61 0.16
CA GLY A 49 -11.49 8.09 1.42
C GLY A 49 -10.03 8.54 1.33
N VAL A 50 -9.16 7.74 0.69
CA VAL A 50 -7.72 8.02 0.65
C VAL A 50 -7.41 9.34 -0.05
N THR A 51 -8.20 9.74 -1.06
CA THR A 51 -8.01 11.01 -1.78
C THR A 51 -8.27 12.25 -0.91
N LYS A 52 -8.98 12.08 0.21
CA LYS A 52 -9.31 13.17 1.13
C LYS A 52 -8.26 13.37 2.22
N PHE A 53 -7.42 12.38 2.50
CA PHE A 53 -6.40 12.48 3.55
C PHE A 53 -5.14 13.15 3.04
N CYS A 54 -4.58 14.04 3.88
CA CYS A 54 -3.31 14.70 3.61
C CYS A 54 -2.16 13.70 3.38
N PRO A 55 -1.29 13.90 2.37
CA PRO A 55 -0.13 13.03 2.16
C PRO A 55 1.05 13.35 3.08
N SER A 56 0.95 14.37 3.94
CA SER A 56 1.99 14.61 4.93
C SER A 56 1.94 13.51 5.99
N LEU A 57 3.05 12.81 6.23
CA LEU A 57 3.15 11.78 7.27
C LEU A 57 2.89 12.31 8.68
N ASN A 58 2.91 13.63 8.83
CA ASN A 58 2.68 14.35 10.09
C ASN A 58 1.24 14.85 10.20
N CYS A 59 0.41 14.65 9.17
CA CYS A 59 -0.95 15.13 9.13
C CYS A 59 -1.92 13.99 8.81
N VAL A 60 -2.78 13.66 9.78
CA VAL A 60 -3.88 12.71 9.59
C VAL A 60 -5.22 13.43 9.31
N SER A 61 -5.18 14.75 9.08
CA SER A 61 -6.39 15.51 8.84
C SER A 61 -6.92 15.27 7.42
N PRO A 62 -8.19 14.89 7.25
CA PRO A 62 -8.84 14.99 5.97
C PRO A 62 -8.93 16.47 5.56
N SER A 63 -8.84 16.75 4.26
CA SER A 63 -8.93 18.09 3.67
C SER A 63 -8.07 19.13 4.39
N CYS A 64 -6.83 18.74 4.73
CA CYS A 64 -5.89 19.59 5.47
C CYS A 64 -5.61 20.89 4.71
N GLN A 65 -6.02 22.04 5.27
CA GLN A 65 -5.82 23.37 4.67
C GLN A 65 -4.36 23.88 4.77
N ILE A 66 -3.53 23.25 5.61
CA ILE A 66 -2.12 23.64 5.80
C ILE A 66 -1.24 23.02 4.71
N HIS A 67 -1.51 21.76 4.39
CA HIS A 67 -0.76 20.98 3.39
C HIS A 67 -1.55 20.80 2.10
N SER A 68 -2.65 21.53 1.93
CA SER A 68 -3.35 21.69 0.66
C SER A 68 -2.49 22.56 -0.24
N ASN A 69 -1.59 21.93 -0.99
CA ASN A 69 -1.10 22.59 -2.19
C ASN A 69 -2.30 22.75 -3.11
N SER A 70 -2.76 23.99 -3.28
CA SER A 70 -3.87 24.41 -4.15
C SER A 70 -3.77 23.82 -5.56
N ASP A 71 -2.54 23.51 -5.99
CA ASP A 71 -2.23 23.09 -7.34
C ASP A 71 -2.43 21.60 -7.58
N PHE A 72 -2.53 20.76 -6.53
CA PHE A 72 -2.54 19.31 -6.72
C PHE A 72 -3.91 18.65 -6.70
N GLY A 73 -4.96 19.28 -6.15
CA GLY A 73 -6.36 18.80 -6.21
C GLY A 73 -6.66 17.41 -5.62
N GLN A 74 -5.65 16.55 -5.46
CA GLN A 74 -5.65 15.20 -4.94
C GLN A 74 -4.49 15.07 -3.98
N TYR A 75 -4.84 14.73 -2.74
CA TYR A 75 -3.89 14.63 -1.65
C TYR A 75 -3.11 13.31 -1.72
N THR A 76 -3.77 12.21 -2.06
CA THR A 76 -3.15 10.89 -2.15
C THR A 76 -3.69 10.16 -3.39
N PRO A 77 -2.82 9.49 -4.18
CA PRO A 77 -3.28 8.72 -5.32
C PRO A 77 -4.11 7.52 -4.86
N VAL A 78 -5.10 7.18 -5.69
CA VAL A 78 -5.95 6.01 -5.49
C VAL A 78 -5.15 4.72 -5.60
N PHE A 79 -5.64 3.67 -4.93
CA PHE A 79 -5.15 2.32 -5.11
C PHE A 79 -5.57 1.78 -6.48
N THR A 80 -4.62 1.12 -7.13
CA THR A 80 -4.89 0.29 -8.31
C THR A 80 -5.05 -1.16 -7.87
N PRO A 81 -5.94 -1.94 -8.49
CA PRO A 81 -6.04 -3.36 -8.20
C PRO A 81 -4.67 -4.04 -8.29
N LYS A 82 -4.27 -4.78 -7.26
CA LYS A 82 -3.00 -5.50 -7.27
C LYS A 82 -3.11 -6.72 -8.17
N ALA A 83 -2.05 -6.99 -8.93
CA ALA A 83 -1.95 -8.22 -9.68
C ALA A 83 -1.59 -9.39 -8.74
N PRO A 84 -2.21 -10.57 -8.91
CA PRO A 84 -1.89 -11.76 -8.12
C PRO A 84 -0.50 -12.29 -8.46
N LEU A 85 0.24 -12.68 -7.42
CA LEU A 85 1.58 -13.25 -7.51
C LEU A 85 1.62 -14.73 -7.09
N LEU A 86 0.61 -15.20 -6.35
CA LEU A 86 0.49 -16.58 -5.90
C LEU A 86 -0.60 -17.33 -6.67
N THR A 87 -0.27 -18.53 -7.16
CA THR A 87 -1.25 -19.48 -7.68
C THR A 87 -1.99 -20.16 -6.53
N SER A 88 -3.15 -20.72 -6.81
CA SER A 88 -3.98 -21.39 -5.79
C SER A 88 -3.22 -22.52 -5.07
N PRO A 89 -2.43 -23.38 -5.76
CA PRO A 89 -1.57 -24.36 -5.08
C PRO A 89 -0.51 -23.74 -4.15
N GLN A 90 0.04 -22.58 -4.50
CA GLN A 90 1.10 -21.93 -3.70
C GLN A 90 0.61 -21.43 -2.34
N PHE A 91 -0.70 -21.32 -2.11
CA PHE A 91 -1.25 -20.99 -0.78
C PHE A 91 -1.02 -22.11 0.24
N PHE A 92 -1.00 -23.37 -0.20
CA PHE A 92 -0.73 -24.50 0.67
C PHE A 92 0.72 -24.51 1.19
N ASP A 93 1.65 -24.01 0.37
CA ASP A 93 3.08 -23.88 0.73
C ASP A 93 3.37 -22.73 1.71
N GLN A 94 2.44 -21.78 1.85
CA GLN A 94 2.60 -20.69 2.82
C GLN A 94 2.63 -21.26 4.25
N ARG A 95 3.45 -20.67 5.12
CA ARG A 95 3.55 -21.10 6.52
C ARG A 95 2.26 -20.77 7.29
N GLY A 96 1.92 -21.58 8.28
CA GLY A 96 0.83 -21.33 9.22
C GLY A 96 0.01 -22.59 9.52
N GLU A 97 -0.55 -22.63 10.71
CA GLU A 97 -1.47 -23.68 11.12
C GLU A 97 -2.88 -23.44 10.55
N PRO A 98 -3.71 -24.47 10.40
CA PRO A 98 -5.12 -24.31 10.06
C PRO A 98 -5.83 -23.38 11.05
N CYS A 99 -6.69 -22.48 10.55
CA CYS A 99 -7.36 -21.48 11.38
C CYS A 99 -8.66 -21.96 12.04
N GLY A 100 -9.11 -23.19 11.74
CA GLY A 100 -10.37 -23.77 12.21
C GLY A 100 -10.80 -24.97 11.37
N GLU A 101 -11.97 -25.53 11.67
CA GLU A 101 -12.51 -26.73 11.02
C GLU A 101 -12.75 -26.52 9.50
N ASP A 102 -13.26 -25.35 9.11
CA ASP A 102 -13.49 -24.98 7.71
C ASP A 102 -12.26 -24.32 7.06
N CYS A 103 -11.04 -24.68 7.50
CA CYS A 103 -9.82 -24.12 6.93
C CYS A 103 -9.50 -24.73 5.57
N PHE A 104 -9.11 -23.90 4.60
CA PHE A 104 -8.74 -24.34 3.25
C PHE A 104 -7.62 -25.40 3.23
N ARG A 105 -6.75 -25.37 4.25
CA ARG A 105 -5.64 -26.34 4.41
C ARG A 105 -6.09 -27.77 4.74
N HIS A 106 -7.33 -27.98 5.18
CA HIS A 106 -7.86 -29.31 5.44
C HIS A 106 -8.34 -30.04 4.19
N VAL A 107 -8.39 -29.35 3.04
CA VAL A 107 -8.93 -29.90 1.80
C VAL A 107 -7.81 -30.36 0.89
N ASP A 108 -7.94 -31.58 0.37
CA ASP A 108 -7.08 -32.11 -0.69
C ASP A 108 -7.38 -31.38 -2.00
N SER A 109 -6.33 -30.94 -2.70
CA SER A 109 -6.42 -30.06 -3.88
C SER A 109 -7.31 -30.59 -5.02
N ASP A 110 -7.49 -31.90 -5.08
CA ASP A 110 -8.03 -32.61 -6.23
C ASP A 110 -9.53 -32.94 -6.12
N GLU A 111 -10.13 -32.85 -4.92
CA GLU A 111 -11.50 -33.35 -4.67
C GLU A 111 -12.57 -32.25 -4.58
N MET A 112 -12.21 -30.99 -4.79
CA MET A 112 -13.10 -29.88 -4.43
C MET A 112 -13.83 -29.26 -5.64
N GLU A 113 -14.94 -29.90 -6.04
CA GLU A 113 -16.05 -29.25 -6.75
C GLU A 113 -17.17 -28.95 -5.75
N ALA A 114 -16.97 -27.94 -4.91
CA ALA A 114 -18.05 -27.45 -4.06
C ALA A 114 -18.78 -26.31 -4.79
N ASP A 115 -20.10 -26.44 -4.92
CA ASP A 115 -20.96 -25.33 -5.30
C ASP A 115 -20.77 -24.22 -4.27
N ILE A 116 -20.13 -23.12 -4.69
CA ILE A 116 -20.02 -21.91 -3.88
C ILE A 116 -21.43 -21.36 -3.80
N PHE A 117 -22.09 -21.59 -2.65
CA PHE A 117 -23.39 -21.01 -2.39
C PHE A 117 -23.34 -19.50 -2.61
N LEU A 118 -24.34 -18.99 -3.34
CA LEU A 118 -24.51 -17.58 -3.71
C LEU A 118 -24.70 -16.72 -2.44
N SER A 119 -23.61 -16.41 -1.74
CA SER A 119 -23.54 -15.31 -0.80
C SER A 119 -23.06 -14.05 -1.53
N ASP A 120 -23.41 -12.89 -1.00
CA ASP A 120 -22.89 -11.62 -1.51
C ASP A 120 -21.39 -11.52 -1.22
N PHE A 121 -20.57 -11.70 -2.26
CA PHE A 121 -19.11 -11.62 -2.18
C PHE A 121 -18.55 -10.25 -2.57
N THR A 122 -19.39 -9.21 -2.70
CA THR A 122 -18.95 -7.86 -3.11
C THR A 122 -17.85 -7.30 -2.22
N PHE A 123 -17.97 -7.48 -0.90
CA PHE A 123 -16.92 -7.08 0.05
C PHE A 123 -15.62 -7.88 -0.17
N LEU A 124 -15.71 -9.19 -0.41
CA LEU A 124 -14.55 -10.04 -0.68
C LEU A 124 -13.87 -9.68 -2.00
N ASP A 125 -14.63 -9.37 -3.05
CA ASP A 125 -14.11 -8.88 -4.33
C ASP A 125 -13.29 -7.60 -4.14
N GLY A 126 -13.80 -6.64 -3.35
CA GLY A 126 -13.06 -5.44 -3.01
C GLY A 126 -11.77 -5.71 -2.23
N MET A 127 -11.77 -6.67 -1.30
CA MET A 127 -10.57 -7.10 -0.59
C MET A 127 -9.54 -7.76 -1.52
N LEU A 128 -9.98 -8.63 -2.44
CA LEU A 128 -9.10 -9.28 -3.41
C LEU A 128 -8.51 -8.29 -4.42
N LYS A 129 -9.22 -7.20 -4.75
CA LYS A 129 -8.65 -6.09 -5.53
C LYS A 129 -7.53 -5.36 -4.76
N LEU A 130 -7.68 -5.16 -3.45
CA LEU A 130 -6.63 -4.54 -2.63
C LEU A 130 -5.40 -5.42 -2.52
N ASP A 131 -5.60 -6.72 -2.26
CA ASP A 131 -4.53 -7.67 -2.08
C ASP A 131 -4.97 -9.12 -2.37
N PRO A 132 -4.71 -9.64 -3.58
CA PRO A 132 -5.14 -10.97 -4.01
C PRO A 132 -4.30 -12.11 -3.40
N ASP A 133 -3.18 -11.79 -2.74
CA ASP A 133 -2.24 -12.76 -2.20
C ASP A 133 -2.34 -12.91 -0.66
N VAL A 134 -3.32 -12.24 -0.04
CA VAL A 134 -3.64 -12.42 1.39
C VAL A 134 -4.12 -13.84 1.64
N LEU A 135 -3.66 -14.46 2.74
CA LEU A 135 -4.07 -15.80 3.11
C LEU A 135 -5.60 -15.88 3.32
N PRO A 136 -6.28 -16.94 2.82
CA PRO A 136 -7.70 -17.14 3.05
C PRO A 136 -8.09 -17.13 4.54
N CYS A 137 -7.18 -17.57 5.42
CA CYS A 137 -7.37 -17.51 6.88
C CYS A 137 -7.53 -16.08 7.40
N ASP A 138 -6.72 -15.14 6.91
CA ASP A 138 -6.75 -13.74 7.34
C ASP A 138 -8.02 -13.05 6.79
N LEU A 139 -8.34 -13.32 5.52
CA LEU A 139 -9.58 -12.83 4.92
C LEU A 139 -10.82 -13.41 5.60
N ALA A 140 -10.78 -14.64 6.13
CA ALA A 140 -11.89 -15.22 6.89
C ALA A 140 -12.23 -14.39 8.12
N MET A 141 -11.20 -13.90 8.83
CA MET A 141 -11.39 -13.02 9.98
C MET A 141 -11.91 -11.64 9.60
N ILE A 142 -11.45 -11.10 8.47
CA ILE A 142 -11.82 -9.75 7.97
C ILE A 142 -13.24 -9.75 7.40
N CYS A 143 -13.50 -10.65 6.45
CA CYS A 143 -14.76 -10.74 5.71
C CYS A 143 -15.86 -11.48 6.48
N LYS A 144 -15.53 -12.15 7.60
CA LYS A 144 -16.46 -12.99 8.38
C LYS A 144 -17.10 -14.11 7.55
N LEU A 145 -16.31 -14.71 6.66
CA LEU A 145 -16.70 -15.86 5.84
C LEU A 145 -15.84 -17.08 6.19
N PRO A 146 -16.34 -18.31 6.00
CA PRO A 146 -15.53 -19.53 6.14
C PRO A 146 -14.27 -19.47 5.27
N CYS A 147 -13.15 -19.87 5.85
CA CYS A 147 -11.85 -19.82 5.20
C CYS A 147 -11.82 -20.62 3.89
N LEU A 148 -12.43 -21.80 3.87
CA LEU A 148 -12.57 -22.62 2.69
C LEU A 148 -13.35 -21.94 1.56
N GLN A 149 -14.45 -21.26 1.88
CA GLN A 149 -15.28 -20.55 0.90
C GLN A 149 -14.50 -19.40 0.25
N ILE A 150 -13.70 -18.67 1.03
CA ILE A 150 -12.83 -17.60 0.48
C ILE A 150 -11.82 -18.19 -0.50
N PHE A 151 -11.16 -19.29 -0.14
CA PHE A 151 -10.18 -19.94 -1.01
C PHE A 151 -10.82 -20.40 -2.32
N LEU A 152 -11.98 -21.05 -2.23
CA LEU A 152 -12.78 -21.47 -3.38
C LEU A 152 -13.17 -20.30 -4.29
N TYR A 153 -13.69 -19.23 -3.68
CA TYR A 153 -14.08 -18.03 -4.41
C TYR A 153 -12.88 -17.39 -5.11
N ARG A 154 -11.75 -17.24 -4.42
CA ARG A 154 -10.51 -16.72 -5.00
C ARG A 154 -10.07 -17.55 -6.21
N ARG A 155 -10.07 -18.89 -6.08
CA ARG A 155 -9.68 -19.81 -7.17
C ARG A 155 -10.58 -19.65 -8.41
N GLN A 156 -11.86 -19.32 -8.21
CA GLN A 156 -12.80 -19.05 -9.30
C GLN A 156 -12.61 -17.65 -9.89
N ALA A 157 -12.42 -16.64 -9.03
CA ALA A 157 -12.31 -15.24 -9.42
C ALA A 157 -10.96 -14.88 -10.07
N ILE A 158 -9.89 -15.58 -9.69
CA ILE A 158 -8.53 -15.34 -10.14
C ILE A 158 -7.98 -16.65 -10.70
N SER A 159 -7.86 -16.71 -12.02
CA SER A 159 -7.30 -17.90 -12.68
C SER A 159 -5.80 -18.01 -12.42
N ASP A 160 -5.30 -19.22 -12.19
CA ASP A 160 -3.86 -19.48 -12.06
C ASP A 160 -3.07 -19.07 -13.33
N ALA A 161 -3.74 -18.94 -14.48
CA ALA A 161 -3.16 -18.43 -15.71
C ALA A 161 -2.93 -16.90 -15.71
N GLU A 162 -3.68 -16.16 -14.89
CA GLU A 162 -3.59 -14.69 -14.74
C GLU A 162 -2.54 -14.28 -13.70
N VAL A 163 -2.07 -15.22 -12.90
CA VAL A 163 -1.02 -14.99 -11.90
C VAL A 163 0.27 -14.59 -12.58
N ILE A 164 0.68 -13.34 -12.36
CA ILE A 164 1.90 -12.80 -12.93
C ILE A 164 3.06 -13.45 -12.20
N ARG A 165 3.77 -14.33 -12.89
CA ARG A 165 5.07 -14.77 -12.41
C ARG A 165 5.97 -13.54 -12.36
N PRO A 166 6.46 -13.11 -11.19
CA PRO A 166 7.37 -11.99 -11.13
C PRO A 166 8.51 -12.30 -12.09
N ALA A 167 8.68 -11.46 -13.13
CA ALA A 167 9.81 -11.56 -14.02
C ALA A 167 11.03 -11.59 -13.11
N ARG A 168 11.77 -12.72 -13.10
CA ARG A 168 12.94 -12.95 -12.24
C ARG A 168 13.69 -11.64 -12.16
N HIS A 169 13.71 -11.01 -10.98
CA HIS A 169 14.14 -9.62 -10.78
C HIS A 169 15.18 -9.26 -11.83
N LEU A 170 14.75 -8.55 -12.88
CA LEU A 170 15.69 -8.09 -13.88
C LEU A 170 16.69 -7.27 -13.07
N LYS A 171 17.94 -7.73 -13.06
CA LYS A 171 19.00 -7.06 -12.30
C LYS A 171 18.87 -5.57 -12.62
N PRO A 172 18.84 -4.69 -11.61
CA PRO A 172 18.70 -3.26 -11.86
C PRO A 172 19.74 -2.88 -12.89
N GLU A 173 19.28 -2.32 -14.01
CA GLU A 173 20.15 -1.81 -15.06
C GLU A 173 21.22 -0.91 -14.41
N PRO A 174 22.52 -1.06 -14.73
CA PRO A 174 23.63 -0.41 -14.02
C PRO A 174 23.57 1.13 -13.93
N GLY A 175 22.63 1.81 -14.59
CA GLY A 175 22.48 3.26 -14.56
C GLY A 175 21.36 3.82 -13.66
N SER A 176 20.51 3.00 -13.05
CA SER A 176 19.39 3.54 -12.22
C SER A 176 19.81 3.94 -10.80
N GLN A 177 20.92 3.38 -10.30
CA GLN A 177 21.46 3.68 -8.96
C GLN A 177 22.16 5.03 -8.87
N ASP A 178 22.69 5.54 -9.98
CA ASP A 178 23.47 6.78 -9.97
C ASP A 178 22.60 8.03 -9.72
N PHE A 179 21.30 7.99 -10.06
CA PHE A 179 20.42 9.15 -9.90
C PHE A 179 20.03 9.44 -8.44
N CYS A 180 19.66 8.41 -7.64
CA CYS A 180 19.29 8.66 -6.24
C CYS A 180 20.52 9.05 -5.39
N LYS A 181 21.74 8.57 -5.74
CA LYS A 181 23.01 9.04 -5.14
C LYS A 181 23.31 10.52 -5.45
N LEU A 182 23.04 10.96 -6.68
CA LEU A 182 23.21 12.38 -7.06
C LEU A 182 22.22 13.30 -6.35
N LEU A 183 21.03 12.80 -6.00
CA LEU A 183 20.01 13.55 -5.25
C LEU A 183 20.45 13.94 -3.84
N ILE A 184 21.17 13.05 -3.16
CA ILE A 184 21.72 13.26 -1.82
C ILE A 184 22.65 14.50 -1.78
N CYS A 185 23.40 14.74 -2.85
CA CYS A 185 24.33 15.87 -2.91
C CYS A 185 23.66 17.23 -3.16
N TYR A 186 22.42 17.27 -3.67
CA TYR A 186 21.75 18.52 -4.07
C TYR A 186 20.74 19.03 -3.02
N LEU A 187 20.35 18.21 -2.04
CA LEU A 187 19.36 18.55 -1.02
C LEU A 187 19.91 19.39 0.16
N THR A 188 21.12 19.92 0.04
CA THR A 188 21.64 20.94 0.97
C THR A 188 20.87 22.26 0.89
N GLU A 189 20.09 22.47 -0.17
CA GLU A 189 19.13 23.57 -0.28
C GLU A 189 17.72 23.01 -0.03
N LEU A 190 17.30 23.06 1.23
CA LEU A 190 15.98 22.65 1.73
C LEU A 190 14.87 23.21 0.86
N ASN A 191 14.37 22.41 -0.07
CA ASN A 191 13.17 22.76 -0.82
C ASN A 191 11.96 22.21 -0.04
N PRO A 192 11.15 23.05 0.62
CA PRO A 192 10.05 22.59 1.49
C PRO A 192 8.86 22.03 0.71
N PHE A 193 8.98 21.83 -0.60
CA PHE A 193 7.87 21.35 -1.42
C PHE A 193 7.57 19.88 -1.13
N ILE A 194 6.38 19.66 -0.58
CA ILE A 194 5.73 18.35 -0.56
C ILE A 194 5.49 17.94 -2.01
N SER A 195 6.16 16.88 -2.46
CA SER A 195 5.86 16.27 -3.75
C SER A 195 4.61 15.42 -3.65
N PRO A 196 3.75 15.41 -4.69
CA PRO A 196 2.72 14.40 -4.79
C PRO A 196 3.36 13.00 -4.74
N ALA A 197 2.66 12.08 -4.10
CA ALA A 197 3.06 10.68 -4.02
C ALA A 197 3.06 10.05 -5.42
N CYS A 198 4.17 9.45 -5.84
CA CYS A 198 4.26 8.80 -7.14
C CYS A 198 3.52 7.45 -7.17
N VAL A 199 2.93 7.09 -8.31
CA VAL A 199 2.35 5.77 -8.58
C VAL A 199 2.78 5.31 -9.96
N HIS A 200 3.42 4.15 -10.02
CA HIS A 200 3.82 3.51 -11.28
C HIS A 200 4.24 2.05 -11.02
N PRO A 201 4.08 1.14 -11.98
CA PRO A 201 4.36 -0.30 -11.81
C PRO A 201 5.87 -0.65 -11.77
N GLY A 202 6.74 0.32 -12.03
CA GLY A 202 8.20 0.14 -12.12
C GLY A 202 8.99 0.85 -11.02
N PRO A 203 10.34 0.80 -11.08
CA PRO A 203 11.20 1.59 -10.20
C PRO A 203 11.05 3.09 -10.49
N CYS A 204 11.17 3.92 -9.45
CA CYS A 204 11.20 5.38 -9.61
C CYS A 204 12.37 5.78 -10.50
N SER A 205 12.08 6.28 -11.68
CA SER A 205 13.08 6.71 -12.66
C SER A 205 12.49 7.77 -13.59
N ALA A 206 13.37 8.47 -14.32
CA ALA A 206 12.94 9.42 -15.34
C ALA A 206 12.15 8.73 -16.46
N ARG A 207 12.48 7.47 -16.78
CA ARG A 207 11.78 6.65 -17.78
C ARG A 207 10.33 6.33 -17.36
N MET A 208 10.10 6.13 -16.07
CA MET A 208 8.75 5.94 -15.52
C MET A 208 8.01 7.27 -15.30
N GLU A 209 8.60 8.38 -15.75
CA GLU A 209 8.06 9.73 -15.58
C GLU A 209 7.71 10.06 -14.11
N CYS A 210 8.46 9.49 -13.17
CA CYS A 210 8.18 9.61 -11.75
C CYS A 210 8.29 11.07 -11.28
N GLU A 211 7.21 11.61 -10.72
CA GLU A 211 7.17 12.99 -10.21
C GLU A 211 8.22 13.24 -9.11
N CYS A 212 8.47 12.28 -8.23
CA CYS A 212 9.49 12.40 -7.20
C CYS A 212 10.88 12.62 -7.83
N VAL A 213 11.20 11.84 -8.87
CA VAL A 213 12.47 11.94 -9.62
C VAL A 213 12.55 13.27 -10.37
N LYS A 214 11.49 13.66 -11.09
CA LYS A 214 11.42 14.93 -11.84
C LYS A 214 11.65 16.14 -10.93
N ARG A 215 11.03 16.14 -9.75
CA ARG A 215 11.11 17.21 -8.75
C ARG A 215 12.34 17.14 -7.87
N LYS A 216 13.16 16.11 -8.05
CA LYS A 216 14.36 15.85 -7.27
C LYS A 216 14.10 15.74 -5.77
N VAL A 217 13.02 15.07 -5.40
CA VAL A 217 12.69 14.77 -4.00
C VAL A 217 12.77 13.26 -3.74
N PHE A 218 12.90 12.89 -2.48
CA PHE A 218 12.78 11.49 -2.08
C PHE A 218 11.34 10.99 -2.15
N CYS A 219 11.19 9.69 -2.38
CA CYS A 219 9.90 9.04 -2.18
C CYS A 219 9.60 8.97 -0.69
N GLU A 220 8.35 9.24 -0.32
CA GLU A 220 7.86 9.12 1.06
C GLU A 220 6.93 7.91 1.21
N ARG A 221 6.46 7.60 2.43
CA ARG A 221 5.63 6.40 2.68
C ARG A 221 4.29 6.42 1.92
N ASN A 222 3.84 7.58 1.50
CA ASN A 222 2.60 7.71 0.71
C ASN A 222 2.82 7.47 -0.78
N CYS A 223 4.07 7.43 -1.26
CA CYS A 223 4.38 6.94 -2.60
C CYS A 223 3.99 5.47 -2.72
N ARG A 224 3.45 5.09 -3.88
CA ARG A 224 3.04 3.71 -4.20
C ARG A 224 4.05 3.01 -5.12
N CYS A 225 5.29 3.49 -5.13
CA CYS A 225 6.39 2.76 -5.74
C CYS A 225 6.72 1.50 -4.94
N ASN A 226 7.51 0.61 -5.53
CA ASN A 226 7.94 -0.63 -4.87
C ASN A 226 8.64 -0.35 -3.52
N VAL A 227 8.47 -1.21 -2.52
CA VAL A 227 9.13 -1.12 -1.19
C VAL A 227 10.66 -1.13 -1.28
N SER A 228 11.21 -1.71 -2.36
CA SER A 228 12.64 -1.69 -2.71
C SER A 228 13.07 -0.43 -3.49
N CYS A 229 12.23 0.61 -3.50
CA CYS A 229 12.56 1.86 -4.17
C CYS A 229 13.82 2.48 -3.56
N VAL A 230 14.85 2.63 -4.39
CA VAL A 230 16.13 3.23 -4.00
C VAL A 230 15.92 4.66 -3.49
N CYS A 231 15.05 5.42 -4.15
CA CYS A 231 14.74 6.79 -3.75
C CYS A 231 13.88 6.90 -2.47
N PHE A 232 13.38 5.78 -1.92
CA PHE A 232 12.82 5.71 -0.56
C PHE A 232 13.91 5.34 0.46
N LEU A 233 14.72 4.31 0.18
CA LEU A 233 15.78 3.82 1.08
C LEU A 233 16.87 4.87 1.35
N ASP A 234 17.27 5.62 0.32
CA ASP A 234 18.28 6.67 0.45
C ASP A 234 17.80 7.83 1.34
N SER A 235 16.50 8.09 1.39
CA SER A 235 15.91 9.09 2.29
C SER A 235 16.10 8.72 3.76
N ILE A 236 16.01 7.42 4.06
CA ILE A 236 16.19 6.87 5.41
C ILE A 236 17.65 7.01 5.83
N LEU A 237 18.58 6.59 4.96
CA LEU A 237 20.01 6.64 5.24
C LEU A 237 20.53 8.08 5.35
N PHE A 238 20.03 9.01 4.54
CA PHE A 238 20.42 10.41 4.62
C PHE A 238 20.04 11.02 5.98
N ARG A 239 18.79 10.82 6.44
CA ARG A 239 18.34 11.36 7.74
C ARG A 239 19.10 10.79 8.93
N LEU A 240 19.61 9.55 8.85
CA LEU A 240 20.39 8.92 9.92
C LEU A 240 21.80 9.51 10.08
N ASN A 241 22.36 10.15 9.05
CA ASN A 241 23.70 10.73 9.11
C ASN A 241 23.72 12.19 9.61
N TYR A 242 22.55 12.81 9.76
CA TYR A 242 22.40 14.23 10.14
C TYR A 242 21.67 14.44 11.49
N VAL A 243 21.46 13.38 12.28
CA VAL A 243 20.95 13.41 13.66
C VAL A 243 21.99 12.81 14.60
#